data_AF-A0A1V9QI56-F1
#
_entry.id   AF-A0A1V9QI56-F1
#
_cell.length_a   1.000
_cell.length_b   1.000
_cell.length_c   1.000
_cell.angle_alpha   90.00
_cell.angle_beta   90.00
_cell.angle_gamma   90.00
#
_symmetry.space_group_name_H-M   'P 1'
#
loop_
_entity.id
_entity.type
_entity.pdbx_description
1 polymer ?
#
loop_
_entity_poly.entity_id
_entity_poly.type
_entity_poly.pdbx_seq_one_letter_code
_entity_poly.pdbx_strand_id
1 'polypeptide(L)'
;NIKVLIIGDSLTNYNIYPNRTGELANSDENTTIEFIGTRGDNTKHEGRGGWSAKIYTTKTQYNSYDNPFLNNGKFDFSNYMNTNNFSDVDIVIINLGTNDIALNRPDMDNNFSGDFKAYDEIISSIKAYNANIKIALGSTITPARLNNANIDVKTRRQRWNKLMAKYCLDNNYTYIPYWLVVDPINDFKYEDVQIDDYNTTIIKKVADNTHPADSGYKKMGDLTYATIKKIAEDIRLGK
;
A
#
# COMPACT_ATOMS: atom_id res chain seq x y z
N ASN A 1 -17.59 -0.66 -16.37
CA ASN A 1 -17.00 -1.14 -15.10
C ASN A 1 -15.71 -0.41 -14.87
N ILE A 2 -15.41 -0.04 -13.62
CA ILE A 2 -14.13 0.59 -13.26
C ILE A 2 -13.16 -0.51 -12.87
N LYS A 3 -12.04 -0.63 -13.58
CA LYS A 3 -11.00 -1.63 -13.28
C LYS A 3 -9.91 -1.04 -12.40
N VAL A 4 -9.62 -1.75 -11.31
CA VAL A 4 -8.69 -1.29 -10.28
C VAL A 4 -7.57 -2.30 -10.09
N LEU A 5 -6.34 -1.81 -10.10
CA LEU A 5 -5.16 -2.58 -9.70
C LEU A 5 -4.60 -2.00 -8.40
N ILE A 6 -4.37 -2.86 -7.40
CA ILE A 6 -3.72 -2.48 -6.15
C ILE A 6 -2.30 -3.08 -6.13
N ILE A 7 -1.28 -2.26 -6.19
CA ILE A 7 0.13 -2.64 -5.99
C ILE A 7 0.49 -2.34 -4.53
N GLY A 8 1.13 -3.25 -3.82
CA GLY A 8 1.51 -2.98 -2.44
C GLY A 8 2.44 -3.99 -1.80
N ASP A 9 2.61 -3.84 -0.49
CA ASP A 9 3.57 -4.62 0.30
C ASP A 9 2.88 -5.75 1.11
N SER A 10 3.40 -6.06 2.31
CA SER A 10 2.81 -7.03 3.23
C SER A 10 1.42 -6.64 3.69
N LEU A 11 1.11 -5.35 3.83
CA LEU A 11 -0.22 -4.88 4.23
C LEU A 11 -1.27 -5.29 3.18
N THR A 12 -0.91 -5.23 1.89
CA THR A 12 -1.76 -5.68 0.78
C THR A 12 -1.76 -7.20 0.68
N ASN A 13 -0.59 -7.83 0.78
CA ASN A 13 -0.45 -9.29 0.70
C ASN A 13 -1.22 -10.04 1.80
N TYR A 14 -1.55 -9.38 2.91
CA TYR A 14 -2.36 -9.95 3.98
C TYR A 14 -3.84 -10.12 3.62
N ASN A 15 -4.28 -9.66 2.45
CA ASN A 15 -5.63 -9.79 1.90
C ASN A 15 -6.77 -9.11 2.67
N ILE A 16 -6.61 -8.68 3.92
CA ILE A 16 -7.74 -8.18 4.71
C ILE A 16 -8.30 -6.86 4.15
N TYR A 17 -7.47 -5.82 3.96
CA TYR A 17 -8.00 -4.54 3.44
C TYR A 17 -8.43 -4.62 1.97
N PRO A 18 -7.72 -5.35 1.06
CA PRO A 18 -8.22 -5.57 -0.29
C PRO A 18 -9.56 -6.28 -0.30
N ASN A 19 -9.71 -7.38 0.45
CA ASN A 19 -10.98 -8.11 0.53
C ASN A 19 -12.10 -7.24 1.09
N ARG A 20 -11.84 -6.46 2.15
CA ARG A 20 -12.82 -5.50 2.66
C ARG A 20 -13.25 -4.49 1.61
N THR A 21 -12.30 -4.01 0.80
CA THR A 21 -12.59 -3.09 -0.31
C THR A 21 -13.49 -3.77 -1.35
N GLY A 22 -13.19 -5.01 -1.73
CA GLY A 22 -13.99 -5.80 -2.66
C GLY A 22 -15.39 -6.14 -2.14
N GLU A 23 -15.53 -6.45 -0.85
CA GLU A 23 -16.83 -6.66 -0.20
C GLU A 23 -17.73 -5.42 -0.31
N LEU A 24 -17.17 -4.24 -0.05
CA LEU A 24 -17.89 -2.97 -0.19
C LEU A 24 -18.24 -2.65 -1.64
N ALA A 25 -17.33 -2.92 -2.58
CA ALA A 25 -17.57 -2.76 -3.99
C ALA A 25 -18.69 -3.67 -4.50
N ASN A 26 -18.69 -4.95 -4.10
CA ASN A 26 -19.70 -5.92 -4.51
C ASN A 26 -21.08 -5.66 -3.90
N SER A 27 -21.15 -4.94 -2.78
CA SER A 27 -22.41 -4.58 -2.13
C SER A 27 -22.98 -3.23 -2.57
N ASP A 28 -22.23 -2.43 -3.36
CA ASP A 28 -22.72 -1.16 -3.89
C ASP A 28 -23.27 -1.32 -5.31
N GLU A 29 -24.59 -1.44 -5.42
CA GLU A 29 -25.31 -1.59 -6.69
C GLU A 29 -25.10 -0.41 -7.67
N ASN A 30 -24.64 0.76 -7.19
CA ASN A 30 -24.42 1.95 -8.02
C ASN A 30 -22.99 2.03 -8.58
N THR A 31 -22.11 1.08 -8.21
CA THR A 31 -20.71 1.13 -8.59
C THR A 31 -20.18 -0.24 -9.01
N THR A 32 -20.09 -0.49 -10.31
CA THR A 32 -19.43 -1.71 -10.81
C THR A 32 -17.91 -1.53 -10.84
N ILE A 33 -17.23 -2.10 -9.85
CA ILE A 33 -15.76 -2.14 -9.73
C ILE A 33 -15.29 -3.57 -9.95
N GLU A 34 -14.21 -3.73 -10.73
CA GLU A 34 -13.53 -4.99 -10.95
C GLU A 34 -12.06 -4.83 -10.51
N PHE A 35 -11.58 -5.76 -9.67
CA PHE A 35 -10.18 -5.76 -9.26
C PHE A 35 -9.38 -6.72 -10.14
N ILE A 36 -8.26 -6.25 -10.68
CA ILE A 36 -7.32 -7.03 -11.48
C ILE A 36 -6.01 -7.25 -10.72
N GLY A 37 -5.28 -8.31 -11.09
CA GLY A 37 -4.06 -8.73 -10.41
C GLY A 37 -3.85 -10.23 -10.48
N THR A 38 -2.62 -10.66 -10.22
CA THR A 38 -2.22 -12.08 -10.21
C THR A 38 -2.26 -12.71 -8.83
N ARG A 39 -2.38 -11.88 -7.78
CA ARG A 39 -2.46 -12.33 -6.38
C ARG A 39 -3.80 -11.95 -5.77
N GLY A 40 -4.04 -12.46 -4.56
CA GLY A 40 -5.28 -12.27 -3.82
C GLY A 40 -6.35 -13.27 -4.24
N ASP A 41 -7.14 -13.71 -3.25
CA ASP A 41 -8.16 -14.73 -3.46
C ASP A 41 -9.48 -14.09 -3.90
N ASN A 42 -10.13 -13.35 -2.99
CA ASN A 42 -11.44 -12.73 -3.24
C ASN A 42 -11.33 -11.39 -3.97
N THR A 43 -10.27 -10.62 -3.70
CA THR A 43 -10.01 -9.34 -4.36
C THR A 43 -8.61 -9.38 -4.94
N LYS A 44 -8.49 -9.25 -6.26
CA LYS A 44 -7.19 -9.34 -6.93
C LYS A 44 -6.32 -8.12 -6.65
N HIS A 45 -5.03 -8.36 -6.49
CA HIS A 45 -4.03 -7.33 -6.21
C HIS A 45 -2.62 -7.81 -6.56
N GLU A 46 -1.64 -6.94 -6.36
CA GLU A 46 -0.20 -7.15 -6.56
C GLU A 46 0.59 -6.79 -5.31
N GLY A 47 0.23 -7.48 -4.21
CA GLY A 47 0.77 -7.28 -2.87
C GLY A 47 1.84 -8.33 -2.57
N ARG A 48 3.04 -7.92 -2.16
CA ARG A 48 4.14 -8.84 -1.83
C ARG A 48 4.82 -8.46 -0.52
N GLY A 49 4.97 -9.44 0.37
CA GLY A 49 5.53 -9.22 1.70
C GLY A 49 6.97 -8.71 1.68
N GLY A 50 7.20 -7.55 2.30
CA GLY A 50 8.53 -6.94 2.42
C GLY A 50 8.99 -6.11 1.22
N TRP A 51 8.17 -5.96 0.19
CA TRP A 51 8.54 -5.22 -1.01
C TRP A 51 8.44 -3.71 -0.80
N SER A 52 9.41 -2.98 -1.35
CA SER A 52 9.43 -1.51 -1.50
C SER A 52 9.31 -1.13 -2.97
N ALA A 53 9.11 0.15 -3.29
CA ALA A 53 9.08 0.61 -4.67
C ALA A 53 10.37 0.26 -5.41
N LYS A 54 11.53 0.42 -4.75
CA LYS A 54 12.83 0.04 -5.31
C LYS A 54 12.94 -1.45 -5.61
N ILE A 55 12.34 -2.32 -4.80
CA ILE A 55 12.34 -3.77 -5.09
C ILE A 55 11.50 -4.06 -6.33
N TYR A 56 10.31 -3.45 -6.45
CA TYR A 56 9.46 -3.54 -7.64
C TYR A 56 10.19 -3.11 -8.92
N THR A 57 11.11 -2.15 -8.86
CA THR A 57 11.83 -1.67 -10.06
C THR A 57 13.16 -2.36 -10.34
N THR A 58 13.74 -3.11 -9.39
CA THR A 58 15.13 -3.59 -9.52
C THR A 58 15.36 -5.08 -9.30
N LYS A 59 14.40 -5.80 -8.72
CA LYS A 59 14.59 -7.21 -8.36
C LYS A 59 13.69 -8.13 -9.17
N THR A 60 14.27 -9.15 -9.78
CA THR A 60 13.51 -10.21 -10.48
C THR A 60 12.72 -11.08 -9.50
N GLN A 61 13.26 -11.29 -8.30
CA GLN A 61 12.65 -12.06 -7.23
C GLN A 61 13.05 -11.48 -5.86
N TYR A 62 12.13 -11.51 -4.88
CA TYR A 62 12.40 -11.12 -3.49
C TYR A 62 11.38 -11.74 -2.52
N ASN A 63 11.85 -12.23 -1.36
CA ASN A 63 11.03 -12.92 -0.34
C ASN A 63 10.12 -14.02 -0.93
N SER A 64 10.69 -14.88 -1.77
CA SER A 64 9.98 -15.99 -2.45
C SER A 64 8.90 -15.57 -3.45
N TYR A 65 8.81 -14.28 -3.81
CA TYR A 65 7.92 -13.79 -4.85
C TYR A 65 8.72 -13.41 -6.10
N ASP A 66 8.19 -13.77 -7.26
CA ASP A 66 8.66 -13.25 -8.54
C ASP A 66 8.06 -11.86 -8.80
N ASN A 67 8.80 -11.05 -9.56
CA ASN A 67 8.38 -9.72 -9.99
C ASN A 67 7.66 -9.79 -11.33
N PRO A 68 6.32 -9.63 -11.39
CA PRO A 68 5.58 -9.74 -12.62
C PRO A 68 5.69 -8.48 -13.48
N PHE A 69 6.27 -7.40 -12.94
CA PHE A 69 6.46 -6.12 -13.61
C PHE A 69 7.86 -5.95 -14.16
N LEU A 70 8.84 -6.81 -13.80
CA LEU A 70 10.20 -6.64 -14.27
C LEU A 70 10.39 -7.32 -15.62
N ASN A 71 10.63 -6.53 -16.66
CA ASN A 71 10.97 -7.00 -17.99
C ASN A 71 12.29 -6.38 -18.42
N ASN A 72 13.26 -7.19 -18.86
CA ASN A 72 14.60 -6.73 -19.24
C ASN A 72 15.27 -5.79 -18.21
N GLY A 73 15.07 -6.07 -16.93
CA GLY A 73 15.68 -5.34 -15.82
C GLY A 73 15.03 -3.98 -15.50
N LYS A 74 13.84 -3.68 -16.01
CA LYS A 74 13.09 -2.44 -15.73
C LYS A 74 11.63 -2.72 -15.42
N PHE A 75 10.99 -1.81 -14.69
CA PHE A 75 9.55 -1.88 -14.47
C PHE A 75 8.78 -1.60 -15.77
N ASP A 76 8.04 -2.60 -16.24
CA ASP A 76 7.34 -2.60 -17.52
C ASP A 76 5.88 -2.98 -17.31
N PHE A 77 5.05 -1.95 -17.16
CA PHE A 77 3.62 -2.12 -16.93
C PHE A 77 2.91 -2.70 -18.16
N SER A 78 3.31 -2.31 -19.37
CA SER A 78 2.73 -2.82 -20.61
C SER A 78 2.98 -4.32 -20.77
N ASN A 79 4.20 -4.79 -20.48
CA ASN A 79 4.50 -6.21 -20.47
C ASN A 79 3.65 -6.96 -19.44
N TYR A 80 3.54 -6.43 -18.21
CA TYR A 80 2.67 -7.01 -17.19
C TYR A 80 1.20 -7.15 -17.65
N MET A 81 0.63 -6.09 -18.23
CA MET A 81 -0.75 -6.11 -18.72
C MET A 81 -0.93 -7.16 -19.84
N ASN A 82 0.02 -7.22 -20.78
CA ASN A 82 0.00 -8.18 -21.88
C ASN A 82 0.17 -9.63 -21.41
N THR A 83 1.15 -9.92 -20.55
CA THR A 83 1.42 -11.28 -20.03
C THR A 83 0.21 -11.86 -19.30
N ASN A 84 -0.58 -11.01 -18.63
CA ASN A 84 -1.73 -11.43 -17.84
C ASN A 84 -3.07 -11.27 -18.58
N ASN A 85 -3.05 -10.90 -19.86
CA ASN A 85 -4.25 -10.67 -20.69
C ASN A 85 -5.22 -9.62 -20.10
N PHE A 86 -4.69 -8.59 -19.44
CA PHE A 86 -5.48 -7.45 -19.00
C PHE A 86 -5.58 -6.42 -20.12
N SER A 87 -6.81 -6.11 -20.54
CA SER A 87 -7.09 -5.19 -21.65
C SER A 87 -7.02 -3.71 -21.28
N ASP A 88 -7.25 -3.39 -20.01
CA ASP A 88 -7.45 -2.04 -19.50
C ASP A 88 -7.36 -2.02 -17.97
N VAL A 89 -7.11 -0.81 -17.44
CA VAL A 89 -7.19 -0.46 -16.03
C VAL A 89 -7.56 1.01 -15.96
N ASP A 90 -8.43 1.38 -15.03
CA ASP A 90 -8.86 2.77 -14.84
C ASP A 90 -8.12 3.44 -13.68
N ILE A 91 -7.86 2.68 -12.61
CA ILE A 91 -7.26 3.17 -11.37
C ILE A 91 -6.12 2.24 -10.96
N VAL A 92 -4.94 2.81 -10.72
CA VAL A 92 -3.85 2.10 -10.04
C VAL A 92 -3.62 2.72 -8.66
N ILE A 93 -3.76 1.89 -7.64
CA ILE A 93 -3.47 2.23 -6.25
C ILE A 93 -2.10 1.66 -5.90
N ILE A 94 -1.18 2.49 -5.41
CA ILE A 94 0.13 2.06 -4.93
C ILE A 94 0.18 2.28 -3.42
N ASN A 95 0.10 1.19 -2.65
CA ASN A 95 0.21 1.20 -1.20
C ASN A 95 1.56 0.60 -0.76
N LEU A 96 2.61 1.41 -0.91
CA LEU A 96 3.98 1.11 -0.53
C LEU A 96 4.49 2.20 0.45
N GLY A 97 5.74 2.11 0.88
CA GLY A 97 6.37 3.08 1.78
C GLY A 97 6.83 2.48 3.10
N THR A 98 6.17 1.43 3.61
CA THR A 98 6.55 0.82 4.89
C THR A 98 7.97 0.23 4.81
N ASN A 99 8.22 -0.56 3.76
CA ASN A 99 9.53 -1.16 3.52
C ASN A 99 10.52 -0.16 2.92
N ASP A 100 10.07 0.83 2.15
CA ASP A 100 10.90 1.91 1.65
C ASP A 100 11.57 2.63 2.82
N ILE A 101 10.80 3.01 3.85
CA ILE A 101 11.36 3.63 5.06
C ILE A 101 12.27 2.67 5.83
N ALA A 102 11.88 1.41 5.98
CA ALA A 102 12.63 0.43 6.76
C ALA A 102 13.99 0.07 6.11
N LEU A 103 14.04 -0.01 4.78
CA LEU A 103 15.23 -0.34 3.99
C LEU A 103 16.05 0.89 3.61
N ASN A 104 15.45 2.08 3.64
CA ASN A 104 16.16 3.34 3.40
C ASN A 104 17.18 3.61 4.51
N ARG A 105 18.38 3.98 4.09
CA ARG A 105 19.49 4.41 4.95
C ARG A 105 19.46 5.93 5.12
N PRO A 106 18.95 6.46 6.25
CA PRO A 106 18.72 7.89 6.43
C PRO A 106 20.01 8.71 6.50
N ASP A 107 21.14 8.07 6.82
CA ASP A 107 22.48 8.64 6.77
C ASP A 107 22.95 8.92 5.33
N MET A 108 22.38 8.23 4.35
CA MET A 108 22.69 8.41 2.93
C MET A 108 21.58 9.15 2.17
N ASP A 109 20.31 8.96 2.54
CA ASP A 109 19.18 9.58 1.86
C ASP A 109 18.01 9.87 2.84
N ASN A 110 18.14 10.97 3.57
CA ASN A 110 17.14 11.40 4.55
C ASN A 110 15.82 11.89 3.92
N ASN A 111 15.77 12.04 2.59
CA ASN A 111 14.58 12.52 1.86
C ASN A 111 13.90 11.43 1.04
N PHE A 112 14.37 10.18 1.12
CA PHE A 112 13.84 9.06 0.35
C PHE A 112 13.87 9.32 -1.16
N SER A 113 14.83 10.10 -1.63
CA SER A 113 14.99 10.51 -3.02
C SER A 113 15.12 9.30 -3.94
N GLY A 114 15.84 8.26 -3.53
CA GLY A 114 15.95 7.01 -4.26
C GLY A 114 14.64 6.23 -4.34
N ASP A 115 13.85 6.28 -3.27
CA ASP A 115 12.54 5.63 -3.20
C ASP A 115 11.52 6.37 -4.10
N PHE A 116 11.48 7.72 -4.05
CA PHE A 116 10.63 8.51 -4.95
C PHE A 116 11.00 8.36 -6.43
N LYS A 117 12.28 8.18 -6.78
CA LYS A 117 12.67 7.82 -8.15
C LYS A 117 12.08 6.49 -8.62
N ALA A 118 11.94 5.52 -7.70
CA ALA A 118 11.29 4.26 -8.03
C ALA A 118 9.77 4.43 -8.22
N TYR A 119 9.12 5.32 -7.44
CA TYR A 119 7.73 5.73 -7.71
C TYR A 119 7.60 6.39 -9.09
N ASP A 120 8.49 7.31 -9.44
CA ASP A 120 8.50 7.96 -10.76
C ASP A 120 8.62 6.92 -11.88
N GLU A 121 9.49 5.91 -11.76
CA GLU A 121 9.63 4.83 -12.74
C GLU A 121 8.34 4.01 -12.88
N ILE A 122 7.76 3.57 -11.76
CA ILE A 122 6.50 2.80 -11.74
C ILE A 122 5.39 3.59 -12.41
N ILE A 123 5.17 4.84 -11.98
CA ILE A 123 4.07 5.68 -12.45
C ILE A 123 4.28 6.08 -13.92
N SER A 124 5.50 6.40 -14.32
CA SER A 124 5.81 6.73 -15.72
C SER A 124 5.52 5.55 -16.65
N SER A 125 5.85 4.32 -16.22
CA SER A 125 5.55 3.10 -16.97
C SER A 125 4.04 2.86 -17.10
N ILE A 126 3.28 3.05 -16.01
CA ILE A 126 1.80 2.98 -16.02
C ILE A 126 1.21 4.02 -16.97
N LYS A 127 1.67 5.28 -16.89
CA LYS A 127 1.19 6.38 -17.73
C LYS A 127 1.58 6.24 -19.19
N ALA A 128 2.71 5.59 -19.48
CA ALA A 128 3.12 5.25 -20.85
C ALA A 128 2.19 4.20 -21.49
N TYR A 129 1.69 3.25 -20.71
CA TYR A 129 0.66 2.31 -21.18
C TYR A 129 -0.66 3.03 -21.47
N ASN A 130 -1.14 3.86 -20.54
CA ASN A 130 -2.30 4.72 -20.76
C ASN A 130 -2.27 5.96 -19.86
N ALA A 131 -2.16 7.13 -20.48
CA ALA A 131 -2.05 8.42 -19.78
C ALA A 131 -3.30 8.75 -18.93
N ASN A 132 -4.45 8.17 -19.25
CA ASN A 132 -5.72 8.43 -18.57
C ASN A 132 -5.89 7.66 -17.26
N ILE A 133 -5.04 6.66 -16.98
CA ILE A 133 -5.09 5.87 -15.73
C ILE A 133 -4.98 6.81 -14.53
N LYS A 134 -5.93 6.78 -13.61
CA LYS A 134 -5.87 7.56 -12.38
C LYS A 134 -4.93 6.89 -11.39
N ILE A 135 -4.06 7.68 -10.77
CA ILE A 135 -3.07 7.20 -9.79
C ILE A 135 -3.50 7.63 -8.40
N ALA A 136 -3.51 6.67 -7.47
CA ALA A 136 -3.72 6.93 -6.05
C ALA A 136 -2.60 6.31 -5.22
N LEU A 137 -2.01 7.09 -4.31
CA LEU A 137 -0.87 6.66 -3.50
C LEU A 137 -1.27 6.59 -2.02
N GLY A 138 -1.04 5.42 -1.43
CA GLY A 138 -1.27 5.16 -0.01
C GLY A 138 -0.21 5.81 0.88
N SER A 139 -0.64 6.33 2.01
CA SER A 139 0.26 6.67 3.11
C SER A 139 0.72 5.41 3.84
N THR A 140 1.88 5.45 4.49
CA THR A 140 2.16 4.45 5.54
C THR A 140 1.25 4.66 6.74
N ILE A 141 0.91 3.59 7.45
CA ILE A 141 0.18 3.69 8.73
C ILE A 141 1.11 4.09 9.87
N THR A 142 0.56 4.75 10.90
CA THR A 142 1.29 4.97 12.15
C THR A 142 1.60 3.61 12.80
N PRO A 143 2.84 3.33 13.23
CA PRO A 143 3.16 2.06 13.87
C PRO A 143 2.43 1.94 15.22
N ALA A 144 2.30 0.72 15.73
CA ALA A 144 1.70 0.49 17.03
C ALA A 144 2.39 1.32 18.13
N ARG A 145 1.59 1.94 19.00
CA ARG A 145 2.03 2.79 20.11
C ARG A 145 1.48 2.24 21.42
N LEU A 146 2.34 1.58 22.18
CA LEU A 146 2.15 1.33 23.61
C LEU A 146 3.31 1.96 24.36
N ASN A 147 3.03 2.80 25.36
CA ASN A 147 4.03 3.43 26.24
C ASN A 147 5.25 4.05 25.52
N ASN A 148 5.00 4.84 24.47
CA ASN A 148 6.04 5.49 23.64
C ASN A 148 6.95 4.56 22.81
N ALA A 149 6.59 3.29 22.60
CA ALA A 149 7.32 2.41 21.70
C ALA A 149 7.46 3.01 20.28
N ASN A 150 8.61 2.77 19.64
CA ASN A 150 8.87 3.03 18.21
C ASN A 150 8.83 4.52 17.77
N ILE A 151 9.29 5.45 18.63
CA ILE A 151 9.25 6.90 18.32
C ILE A 151 10.02 7.30 17.05
N ASP A 152 11.17 6.67 16.79
CA ASP A 152 11.98 6.93 15.58
C ASP A 152 11.24 6.49 14.30
N VAL A 153 10.76 5.24 14.29
CA VAL A 153 9.96 4.70 13.17
C VAL A 153 8.74 5.57 12.90
N LYS A 154 8.04 6.01 13.95
CA LYS A 154 6.90 6.93 13.81
C LYS A 154 7.34 8.23 13.14
N THR A 155 8.42 8.85 13.61
CA THR A 155 8.91 10.13 13.09
C THR A 155 9.27 10.01 11.61
N ARG A 156 9.91 8.91 11.22
CA ARG A 156 10.22 8.62 9.82
C ARG A 156 8.96 8.39 8.97
N ARG A 157 7.97 7.63 9.46
CA ARG A 157 6.66 7.45 8.78
C ARG A 157 5.89 8.77 8.63
N GLN A 158 5.93 9.64 9.63
CA GLN A 158 5.34 10.97 9.53
C GLN A 158 6.03 11.84 8.48
N ARG A 159 7.37 11.82 8.42
CA ARG A 159 8.13 12.51 7.37
C ARG A 159 7.79 11.98 5.99
N TRP A 160 7.80 10.65 5.80
CA TRP A 160 7.38 10.02 4.55
C TRP A 160 5.98 10.44 4.15
N ASN A 161 5.00 10.34 5.06
CA ASN A 161 3.61 10.69 4.76
C ASN A 161 3.46 12.16 4.34
N LYS A 162 4.21 13.08 4.96
CA LYS A 162 4.25 14.49 4.53
C LYS A 162 4.81 14.65 3.12
N LEU A 163 5.91 13.96 2.80
CA LEU A 163 6.52 14.01 1.47
C LEU A 163 5.62 13.37 0.42
N MET A 164 5.00 12.23 0.72
CA MET A 164 4.07 11.54 -0.16
C MET A 164 2.83 12.38 -0.46
N ALA A 165 2.26 13.03 0.56
CA ALA A 165 1.12 13.95 0.36
C ALA A 165 1.51 15.13 -0.55
N LYS A 166 2.70 15.71 -0.34
CA LYS A 166 3.22 16.76 -1.23
C LYS A 166 3.46 16.25 -2.65
N TYR A 167 4.06 15.06 -2.80
CA TYR A 167 4.29 14.44 -4.10
C TYR A 167 2.98 14.18 -4.85
N CYS A 168 1.92 13.72 -4.16
CA CYS A 168 0.59 13.59 -4.74
C CYS A 168 0.03 14.94 -5.20
N LEU A 169 0.13 15.97 -4.35
CA LEU A 169 -0.36 17.31 -4.67
C LEU A 169 0.35 17.91 -5.89
N ASP A 170 1.69 17.85 -5.92
CA ASP A 170 2.51 18.43 -6.98
C ASP A 170 2.27 17.74 -8.34
N ASN A 171 1.86 16.47 -8.34
CA ASN A 171 1.64 15.68 -9.56
C ASN A 171 0.15 15.40 -9.86
N ASN A 172 -0.79 15.99 -9.11
CA ASN A 172 -2.22 15.75 -9.24
C ASN A 172 -2.62 14.25 -9.13
N TYR A 173 -2.00 13.54 -8.18
CA TYR A 173 -2.40 12.18 -7.79
C TYR A 173 -3.32 12.21 -6.58
N THR A 174 -4.13 11.17 -6.41
CA THR A 174 -4.97 11.03 -5.21
C THR A 174 -4.13 10.50 -4.05
N TYR A 175 -4.20 11.13 -2.88
CA TYR A 175 -3.54 10.66 -1.67
C TYR A 175 -4.53 9.88 -0.78
N ILE A 176 -4.16 8.67 -0.35
CA ILE A 176 -4.98 7.84 0.56
C ILE A 176 -4.35 7.83 1.96
N PRO A 177 -4.87 8.62 2.92
CA PRO A 177 -4.25 8.81 4.23
C PRO A 177 -4.61 7.71 5.24
N TYR A 178 -4.17 6.47 5.02
CA TYR A 178 -4.37 5.35 5.95
C TYR A 178 -3.95 5.66 7.41
N TRP A 179 -2.96 6.53 7.62
CA TRP A 179 -2.54 6.95 8.97
C TRP A 179 -3.62 7.70 9.77
N LEU A 180 -4.66 8.23 9.12
CA LEU A 180 -5.79 8.89 9.79
C LEU A 180 -6.84 7.90 10.32
N VAL A 181 -6.95 6.73 9.71
CA VAL A 181 -8.03 5.78 10.03
C VAL A 181 -7.56 4.61 10.90
N VAL A 182 -6.27 4.27 10.87
CA VAL A 182 -5.71 3.23 11.73
C VAL A 182 -5.26 3.84 13.05
N ASP A 183 -5.95 3.49 14.14
CA ASP A 183 -5.59 3.89 15.49
C ASP A 183 -4.33 3.12 15.95
N PRO A 184 -3.21 3.82 16.24
CA PRO A 184 -1.97 3.16 16.64
C PRO A 184 -2.04 2.45 18.00
N ILE A 185 -3.10 2.64 18.79
CA ILE A 185 -3.28 2.02 20.10
C ILE A 185 -4.33 0.91 20.03
N ASN A 186 -5.44 1.14 19.34
CA ASN A 186 -6.59 0.23 19.42
C ASN A 186 -6.73 -0.71 18.21
N ASP A 187 -6.06 -0.42 17.10
CA ASP A 187 -6.15 -1.22 15.87
C ASP A 187 -4.93 -2.12 15.64
N PHE A 188 -4.15 -2.41 16.67
CA PHE A 188 -2.98 -3.29 16.62
C PHE A 188 -3.12 -4.52 17.52
N LYS A 189 -2.30 -5.53 17.25
CA LYS A 189 -2.27 -6.79 17.99
C LYS A 189 -1.38 -6.65 19.24
N TYR A 190 -1.87 -7.15 20.36
CA TYR A 190 -1.16 -7.16 21.63
C TYR A 190 -1.13 -8.56 22.23
N GLU A 191 -0.07 -8.85 22.96
CA GLU A 191 0.13 -10.11 23.69
C GLU A 191 0.40 -9.81 25.16
N ASP A 192 -0.08 -10.70 26.03
CA ASP A 192 0.26 -10.72 27.45
C ASP A 192 1.50 -11.61 27.61
N VAL A 193 2.59 -11.03 28.11
CA VAL A 193 3.88 -11.72 28.26
C VAL A 193 4.42 -11.55 29.67
N GLN A 194 5.07 -12.59 30.19
CA GLN A 194 5.87 -12.50 31.40
C GLN A 194 7.12 -11.65 31.12
N ILE A 195 7.55 -10.83 32.10
CA ILE A 195 8.71 -9.93 31.92
C ILE A 195 9.97 -10.73 31.59
N ASP A 196 10.27 -11.75 32.39
CA ASP A 196 11.38 -12.69 32.23
C ASP A 196 11.14 -13.94 33.10
N ASP A 197 11.99 -14.96 33.00
CA ASP A 197 11.83 -16.25 33.70
C ASP A 197 11.76 -16.15 35.24
N TYR A 198 12.20 -15.04 35.84
CA TYR A 198 12.28 -14.85 37.29
C TYR A 198 11.21 -13.90 37.83
N ASN A 199 10.59 -13.09 36.96
CA ASN A 199 9.54 -12.15 37.32
C ASN A 199 8.21 -12.53 36.65
N THR A 200 7.31 -13.16 37.41
CA THR A 200 6.00 -13.65 36.97
C THR A 200 4.97 -12.54 36.68
N THR A 201 5.35 -11.27 36.79
CA THR A 201 4.48 -10.15 36.40
C THR A 201 4.17 -10.22 34.91
N ILE A 202 2.87 -10.18 34.57
CA ILE A 202 2.38 -10.14 33.20
C ILE A 202 2.25 -8.69 32.74
N ILE A 203 2.85 -8.38 31.60
CA ILE A 203 2.73 -7.08 30.93
C ILE A 203 2.12 -7.25 29.54
N LYS A 204 1.38 -6.22 29.11
CA LYS A 204 0.88 -6.14 27.73
C LYS A 204 1.98 -5.59 26.83
N LYS A 205 2.24 -6.26 25.71
CA LYS A 205 3.26 -5.89 24.72
C LYS A 205 2.65 -5.85 23.31
N VAL A 206 3.19 -4.99 22.46
CA VAL A 206 2.87 -4.96 21.02
C VAL A 206 3.38 -6.25 20.39
N ALA A 207 2.49 -7.07 19.83
CA ALA A 207 2.85 -8.32 19.15
C ALA A 207 3.40 -8.05 17.73
N ASP A 208 2.81 -7.08 17.04
CA ASP A 208 3.25 -6.63 15.72
C ASP A 208 3.14 -5.10 15.64
N ASN A 209 4.26 -4.43 15.39
CA ASN A 209 4.29 -2.96 15.34
C ASN A 209 3.94 -2.39 13.95
N THR A 210 3.83 -3.26 12.95
CA THR A 210 3.72 -2.90 11.54
C THR A 210 2.41 -3.38 10.94
N HIS A 211 1.95 -4.59 11.24
CA HIS A 211 0.69 -5.11 10.72
C HIS A 211 -0.46 -4.88 11.71
N PRO A 212 -1.52 -4.16 11.32
CA PRO A 212 -2.69 -3.96 12.16
C PRO A 212 -3.38 -5.26 12.55
N ALA A 213 -4.26 -5.16 13.55
CA ALA A 213 -5.34 -6.12 13.73
C ALA A 213 -6.38 -5.98 12.60
N ASP A 214 -7.30 -6.94 12.51
CA ASP A 214 -8.37 -6.94 11.50
C ASP A 214 -9.17 -5.63 11.48
N SER A 215 -9.37 -4.99 12.65
CA SER A 215 -10.07 -3.70 12.74
C SER A 215 -9.35 -2.61 11.95
N GLY A 216 -8.03 -2.47 12.10
CA GLY A 216 -7.23 -1.49 11.37
C GLY A 216 -7.21 -1.76 9.88
N TYR A 217 -7.04 -3.03 9.48
CA TYR A 217 -7.12 -3.40 8.07
C TYR A 217 -8.51 -3.13 7.46
N LYS A 218 -9.59 -3.38 8.19
CA LYS A 218 -10.95 -3.09 7.69
C LYS A 218 -11.16 -1.58 7.50
N LYS A 219 -10.68 -0.75 8.43
CA LYS A 219 -10.71 0.71 8.26
C LYS A 219 -9.88 1.20 7.07
N MET A 220 -8.73 0.56 6.80
CA MET A 220 -8.01 0.82 5.56
C MET A 220 -8.87 0.49 4.34
N GLY A 221 -9.53 -0.68 4.32
CA GLY A 221 -10.39 -1.10 3.21
C GLY A 221 -11.60 -0.18 3.00
N ASP A 222 -12.24 0.29 4.08
CA ASP A 222 -13.32 1.28 4.01
C ASP A 222 -12.85 2.58 3.33
N LEU A 223 -11.65 3.08 3.70
CA LEU A 223 -11.07 4.27 3.10
C LEU A 223 -10.62 4.05 1.64
N THR A 224 -10.05 2.89 1.33
CA THR A 224 -9.68 2.51 -0.05
C THR A 224 -10.93 2.50 -0.93
N TYR A 225 -12.03 1.90 -0.46
CA TYR A 225 -13.29 1.83 -1.19
C TYR A 225 -13.87 3.23 -1.45
N ALA A 226 -13.96 4.07 -0.41
CA ALA A 226 -14.45 5.43 -0.54
C ALA A 226 -13.64 6.24 -1.56
N THR A 227 -12.32 6.06 -1.56
CA THR A 227 -11.42 6.68 -2.55
C THR A 227 -11.72 6.18 -3.97
N ILE A 228 -11.81 4.87 -4.19
CA ILE A 228 -12.12 4.28 -5.50
C ILE A 228 -13.46 4.80 -6.02
N LYS A 229 -14.50 4.79 -5.17
CA LYS A 229 -15.83 5.28 -5.53
C LYS A 229 -15.79 6.74 -5.98
N LYS A 230 -15.01 7.58 -5.28
CA LYS A 230 -14.86 8.99 -5.66
C LYS A 230 -14.16 9.16 -7.00
N ILE A 231 -13.05 8.46 -7.23
CA ILE A 231 -12.32 8.53 -8.50
C ILE A 231 -13.19 7.97 -9.65
N ALA A 232 -13.92 6.89 -9.41
CA ALA A 232 -14.86 6.29 -10.35
C ALA A 232 -15.95 7.28 -10.79
N GLU A 233 -16.52 8.02 -9.85
CA GLU A 233 -17.47 9.11 -10.13
C GLU A 233 -16.82 10.19 -11.01
N ASP A 234 -15.61 10.63 -10.67
CA ASP A 234 -14.90 11.65 -11.43
C ASP A 234 -14.62 11.20 -12.88
N ILE A 235 -14.20 9.95 -13.08
CA ILE A 235 -14.01 9.35 -14.42
C ILE A 235 -15.34 9.38 -15.21
N ARG A 236 -16.46 8.98 -14.60
CA ARG A 236 -17.78 8.98 -15.26
C ARG A 236 -18.24 10.38 -15.65
N LEU A 237 -17.80 11.40 -14.90
CA LEU A 237 -18.08 12.81 -15.18
C LEU A 237 -17.05 13.46 -16.12
N GLY A 238 -16.04 12.72 -16.60
CA GLY A 238 -15.00 13.24 -17.48
C GLY A 238 -14.04 14.21 -16.78
N LYS A 239 -13.83 14.06 -15.48
CA LYS A 239 -12.90 14.86 -14.65
C LYS A 239 -11.54 14.18 -14.48
#